data_AF-A0A6N8UC66-F1
#
_entry.id   AF-A0A6N8UC66-F1
#
_cell.length_a   1.000
_cell.length_b   1.000
_cell.length_c   1.000
_cell.angle_alpha   90.00
_cell.angle_beta   90.00
_cell.angle_gamma   90.00
#
_symmetry.space_group_name_H-M   'P 1'
#
loop_
_entity.id
_entity.type
_entity.pdbx_description
1 polymer ?
#
loop_
_entity_poly.entity_id
_entity_poly.type
_entity_poly.pdbx_seq_one_letter_code
_entity_poly.pdbx_strand_id
1 'polypeptide(L)' 'MAIAQVGINTSEPTETLDVNGNIRSRNINNNAGSATDVVVVADENGVLKTVDRGEFKMGSKDC' A
#
# COMPACT_ATOMS: atom_id res chain seq x y z
N MET A 1 -22.21 11.39 -8.50
CA MET A 1 -21.91 10.01 -8.96
C MET A 1 -21.48 9.23 -7.73
N ALA A 2 -22.06 8.06 -7.49
CA ALA A 2 -21.61 7.21 -6.38
C ALA A 2 -20.34 6.49 -6.84
N ILE A 3 -19.22 6.82 -6.21
CA ILE A 3 -18.01 5.98 -6.26
C ILE A 3 -18.35 4.69 -5.51
N ALA A 4 -18.13 3.53 -6.12
CA ALA A 4 -18.25 2.26 -5.42
C ALA A 4 -17.05 2.13 -4.48
N GLN A 5 -17.20 2.58 -3.24
CA GLN A 5 -16.21 2.36 -2.18
C GLN A 5 -16.44 0.98 -1.58
N VAL A 6 -15.36 0.23 -1.38
CA VAL A 6 -15.38 -1.06 -0.69
C VAL A 6 -14.77 -0.87 0.70
N GLY A 7 -15.63 -0.77 1.71
CA GLY A 7 -15.23 -0.80 3.11
C GLY A 7 -15.20 -2.23 3.63
N ILE A 8 -14.08 -2.67 4.20
CA ILE A 8 -13.95 -3.94 4.91
C ILE A 8 -13.75 -3.63 6.39
N ASN A 9 -14.69 -4.04 7.23
CA ASN A 9 -14.70 -3.75 8.66
C ASN A 9 -14.76 -2.23 8.98
N THR A 10 -15.32 -1.44 8.06
CA THR A 10 -15.59 0.00 8.23
C THR A 10 -16.89 0.38 7.51
N SER A 11 -17.70 1.24 8.11
CA SER A 11 -18.93 1.77 7.52
C SER A 11 -18.75 3.12 6.83
N GLU A 12 -17.60 3.77 7.04
CA GLU A 12 -17.27 5.09 6.51
C GLU A 12 -15.89 5.04 5.85
N PRO A 13 -15.77 4.37 4.68
CA PRO A 13 -14.50 4.26 3.98
C PRO A 13 -14.01 5.63 3.51
N THR A 14 -12.77 5.99 3.84
CA THR A 14 -12.17 7.27 3.39
C THR A 14 -11.40 7.13 2.08
N GLU A 15 -11.04 5.89 1.72
CA GLU A 15 -10.40 5.54 0.46
C GLU A 15 -11.29 4.63 -0.38
N THR A 16 -10.97 4.46 -1.67
CA THR A 16 -11.79 3.61 -2.58
C THR A 16 -11.86 2.16 -2.10
N LEU A 17 -10.76 1.65 -1.55
CA LEU A 17 -10.69 0.39 -0.81
C LEU A 17 -10.10 0.70 0.56
N ASP A 18 -10.91 0.54 1.60
CA ASP A 18 -10.54 0.84 2.97
C ASP A 18 -10.72 -0.42 3.83
N VAL A 19 -9.65 -0.83 4.50
CA VAL A 19 -9.61 -2.04 5.33
C VAL A 19 -9.17 -1.65 6.73
N ASN A 20 -10.12 -1.68 7.66
CA ASN A 20 -9.80 -1.54 9.08
C ASN A 20 -9.31 -2.88 9.65
N GLY A 21 -8.05 -3.20 9.35
CA GLY A 21 -7.39 -4.44 9.74
C GLY A 21 -6.19 -4.79 8.86
N ASN A 22 -5.76 -6.05 8.91
CA ASN A 22 -4.61 -6.54 8.14
C ASN A 22 -5.02 -7.04 6.76
N ILE A 23 -4.23 -6.67 5.73
CA ILE A 23 -4.37 -7.22 4.37
C ILE A 23 -3.29 -8.27 4.13
N ARG A 24 -3.67 -9.44 3.59
CA ARG A 24 -2.72 -10.46 3.10
C ARG A 24 -2.91 -10.66 1.60
N SER A 25 -1.86 -10.40 0.82
CA SER A 25 -1.77 -10.86 -0.57
C SER A 25 -1.03 -12.19 -0.65
N ARG A 26 -1.67 -13.24 -1.17
CA ARG A 26 -1.09 -14.60 -1.16
C ARG A 26 0.02 -14.82 -2.19
N ASN A 27 -0.08 -14.18 -3.35
CA ASN A 27 0.78 -14.46 -4.51
C ASN A 27 1.73 -13.31 -4.87
N ILE A 28 1.78 -12.24 -4.06
CA ILE A 28 2.60 -11.05 -4.37
C ILE A 28 4.08 -11.38 -4.55
N ASN A 29 4.59 -12.37 -3.81
CA ASN A 29 5.98 -12.81 -3.90
C ASN A 29 6.33 -13.53 -5.21
N ASN A 30 5.32 -13.97 -5.97
CA ASN A 30 5.50 -14.61 -7.28
C ASN A 30 5.34 -13.61 -8.43
N ASN A 31 4.94 -12.36 -8.13
CA ASN A 31 4.79 -11.30 -9.12
C ASN A 31 6.06 -10.44 -9.12
N ALA A 32 7.06 -10.86 -9.90
CA ALA A 32 8.32 -10.12 -10.01
C ALA A 32 8.09 -8.77 -10.70
N GLY A 33 8.59 -7.70 -10.08
CA GLY A 33 8.48 -6.35 -10.63
C GLY A 33 9.52 -6.04 -11.73
N SER A 34 9.25 -4.99 -12.50
CA SER A 34 10.12 -4.41 -13.52
C SER A 34 10.93 -3.23 -12.97
N ALA A 35 11.92 -2.77 -13.74
CA ALA A 35 12.66 -1.54 -13.42
C ALA A 35 11.78 -0.29 -13.36
N THR A 36 10.65 -0.30 -14.09
CA THR A 36 9.66 0.79 -14.17
C THR A 36 8.63 0.78 -13.05
N ASP A 37 8.60 -0.26 -12.22
CA ASP A 37 7.61 -0.35 -11.16
C ASP A 37 7.94 0.63 -10.03
N VAL A 38 6.91 1.03 -9.30
CA VAL A 38 7.02 1.96 -8.18
C VAL A 38 7.06 1.21 -6.85
N VAL A 39 7.73 1.79 -5.86
CA VAL A 39 7.63 1.31 -4.49
C VAL A 39 6.37 1.90 -3.87
N VAL A 40 5.55 1.04 -3.27
CA VAL A 40 4.41 1.47 -2.46
C VAL A 40 4.81 1.62 -0.99
N VAL A 41 4.36 2.71 -0.38
CA VAL A 41 4.53 3.01 1.05
C VAL A 41 3.17 3.36 1.64
N ALA A 42 3.06 3.33 2.97
CA ALA A 42 1.89 3.83 3.68
C ALA A 42 2.25 5.11 4.45
N ASP A 43 1.30 6.04 4.53
CA ASP A 43 1.42 7.19 5.44
C ASP A 43 0.92 6.87 6.86
N GLU A 44 0.89 7.87 7.75
CA GLU A 44 0.44 7.74 9.13
C GLU A 44 -1.02 7.26 9.27
N ASN A 45 -1.86 7.53 8.26
CA ASN A 45 -3.26 7.09 8.22
C ASN A 45 -3.42 5.72 7.54
N GLY A 46 -2.32 5.09 7.11
CA GLY A 46 -2.35 3.80 6.41
C GLY A 46 -2.72 3.89 4.93
N VAL A 47 -2.77 5.09 4.33
CA VAL A 47 -3.08 5.26 2.90
C VAL A 47 -1.86 4.88 2.07
N LEU A 48 -2.06 3.97 1.11
CA LEU A 48 -1.01 3.54 0.20
C LEU A 48 -0.69 4.61 -0.85
N LYS A 49 0.59 4.92 -1.01
CA LYS A 49 1.14 5.91 -1.93
C LYS A 49 2.37 5.33 -2.62
N THR A 50 2.91 6.07 -3.59
CA THR A 50 4.15 5.72 -4.27
C THR A 50 5.28 6.65 -3.86
N VAL A 51 6.50 6.13 -3.92
CA VAL A 51 7.75 6.91 -3.81
C VAL A 51 8.71 6.47 -4.91
N ASP A 52 9.69 7.33 -5.20
CA ASP A 52 10.77 6.93 -6.10
C ASP A 52 11.57 5.78 -5.49
N ARG A 53 11.91 4.79 -6.31
CA ARG A 53 12.64 3.61 -5.86
C ARG A 53 14.03 3.93 -5.30
N GLY A 54 14.69 4.97 -5.82
CA GLY A 54 15.99 5.44 -5.37
C GLY A 54 15.94 6.16 -4.02
N GLU A 55 14.77 6.70 -3.65
CA GLU A 55 14.54 7.39 -2.38
C GLU A 55 14.21 6.42 -1.24
N PHE A 56 13.72 5.22 -1.55
CA PHE A 56 13.44 4.17 -0.57
C PHE A 56 14.74 3.52 -0.06
N LYS A 57 15.43 4.20 0.86
CA LYS A 57 16.62 3.64 1.51
C LYS A 57 16.21 2.67 2.60
N MET A 58 16.63 1.40 2.44
CA MET A 58 16.66 0.46 3.56
C MET A 58 17.55 1.09 4.61
N GLY A 59 16.99 1.46 5.77
CA GLY A 59 17.76 2.02 6.87
C GLY A 59 18.95 1.12 7.15
N SER A 60 20.16 1.66 7.00
CA SER A 60 21.37 1.02 7.50
C SER A 60 21.08 0.64 8.95
N LYS A 61 21.08 -0.66 9.26
CA LYS A 61 21.23 -1.07 10.64
C LYS A 61 22.69 -0.80 10.97
N ASP A 62 22.96 0.39 11.48
CA ASP A 62 24.26 0.70 12.05
C ASP A 62 24.51 -0.33 13.15
N CYS A 63 25.51 -1.18 12.90
CA CYS A 63 26.03 -2.17 13.84
C CYS A 63 27.37 -1.67 14.33
#